data_AF-A0A4Q5QNE8-F1
#
_entry.id   AF-A0A4Q5QNE8-F1
#
_cell.length_a   1.000
_cell.length_b   1.000
_cell.length_c   1.000
_cell.angle_alpha   90.00
_cell.angle_beta   90.00
_cell.angle_gamma   90.00
#
_symmetry.space_group_name_H-M   'P 1'
#
loop_
_entity.id
_entity.type
_entity.pdbx_description
1 polymer ?
#
loop_
_entity_poly.entity_id
_entity_poly.type
_entity_poly.pdbx_seq_one_letter_code
_entity_poly.pdbx_strand_id
1 'polypeptide(L)'
;DIPDLGRFDNVRFPLPPNFYDDYRGREAAKVQDMSIEKTMLMDYDLKMFDSTIREFSILRMDSAQRATNDAYYAKVHADLKKRNLSGRALTEWKYQRYMRDYLSTAASMDRNIERTLDYLDRKGLTENTMVIYMSDQGFYMGEHGWFDKRFMYEESFRTPMVMRFPGKIQPGSVNNDMVMNLDIGPTILQAAGVKAPNDMQGKSFLGRVAKKGAVTGGTATPQPWRNAIYYHYYENGEHAVSPHFGIKTKQYKLIRFYTRVNTWELFDLESDPREMTNLFGKPGYEKITATLKKQLLALIEQYDDKDARQLMNL
;
A
#
# COMPACT_ATOMS: atom_id res chain seq x y z
N ASP A 1 23.16 7.76 4.96
CA ASP A 1 23.33 7.04 3.68
C ASP A 1 22.77 7.91 2.58
N ILE A 2 23.60 8.34 1.62
CA ILE A 2 23.25 9.25 0.50
C ILE A 2 23.62 8.79 -0.94
N PRO A 3 24.18 7.58 -1.22
CA PRO A 3 24.59 7.18 -2.57
C PRO A 3 23.51 7.23 -3.65
N ASP A 4 22.22 7.07 -3.31
CA ASP A 4 21.13 7.10 -4.29
C ASP A 4 20.49 8.48 -4.46
N LEU A 5 20.99 9.51 -3.76
CA LEU A 5 20.45 10.86 -3.90
C LEU A 5 20.59 11.31 -5.37
N GLY A 6 19.45 11.63 -6.01
CA GLY A 6 19.43 12.03 -7.42
C GLY A 6 19.55 10.87 -8.42
N ARG A 7 19.48 9.61 -7.98
CA ARG A 7 19.61 8.42 -8.84
C ARG A 7 18.70 8.46 -10.07
N PHE A 8 17.52 9.06 -9.93
CA PHE A 8 16.50 9.14 -10.98
C PHE A 8 16.32 10.53 -11.59
N ASP A 9 17.25 11.47 -11.39
CA ASP A 9 17.07 12.86 -11.88
C ASP A 9 16.93 12.99 -13.41
N ASN A 10 17.59 12.09 -14.15
CA ASN A 10 17.52 12.05 -15.61
C ASN A 10 16.33 11.23 -16.12
N VAL A 11 15.51 10.67 -15.22
CA VAL A 11 14.31 9.92 -15.57
C VAL A 11 13.11 10.86 -15.56
N ARG A 12 12.26 10.70 -16.58
CA ARG A 12 10.93 11.30 -16.64
C ARG A 12 9.91 10.18 -16.46
N PHE A 13 9.15 10.25 -15.37
CA PHE A 13 8.12 9.28 -15.07
C PHE A 13 6.85 9.60 -15.86
N PRO A 14 6.21 8.61 -16.51
CA PRO A 14 4.93 8.84 -17.16
C PRO A 14 3.86 9.13 -16.10
N LEU A 15 2.99 10.10 -16.35
CA LEU A 15 1.81 10.28 -15.51
C LEU A 15 0.93 9.03 -15.63
N PRO A 16 0.40 8.51 -14.51
CA PRO A 16 -0.66 7.52 -14.56
C PRO A 16 -1.83 8.01 -15.42
N PRO A 17 -2.51 7.15 -16.21
CA PRO A 17 -3.53 7.66 -17.12
C PRO A 17 -4.76 8.22 -16.42
N ASN A 18 -4.94 7.95 -15.13
CA ASN A 18 -5.94 8.55 -14.24
C ASN A 18 -5.36 9.65 -13.33
N PHE A 19 -4.21 10.25 -13.66
CA PHE A 19 -3.60 11.32 -12.84
C PHE A 19 -4.50 12.56 -12.68
N TYR A 20 -5.28 12.90 -13.72
CA TYR A 20 -6.26 13.99 -13.67
C TYR A 20 -7.68 13.42 -13.54
N ASP A 21 -7.90 12.56 -12.55
CA ASP A 21 -9.21 12.02 -12.22
C ASP A 21 -10.18 13.14 -11.79
N ASP A 22 -11.44 13.06 -12.25
CA ASP A 22 -12.53 13.98 -11.88
C ASP A 22 -13.42 13.45 -10.75
N TYR A 23 -13.15 12.21 -10.30
CA TYR A 23 -13.85 11.51 -9.23
C TYR A 23 -15.36 11.37 -9.45
N ARG A 24 -15.82 11.40 -10.71
CA ARG A 24 -17.25 11.38 -11.02
C ARG A 24 -17.94 10.14 -10.46
N GLY A 25 -18.93 10.36 -9.60
CA GLY A 25 -19.70 9.30 -8.94
C GLY A 25 -19.00 8.63 -7.75
N ARG A 26 -17.82 9.11 -7.35
CA ARG A 26 -17.09 8.70 -6.13
C ARG A 26 -17.05 9.86 -5.13
N GLU A 27 -18.07 9.99 -4.28
CA GLU A 27 -18.18 11.13 -3.36
C GLU A 27 -17.05 11.14 -2.31
N ALA A 28 -16.57 9.97 -1.88
CA ALA A 28 -15.46 9.88 -0.94
C ALA A 28 -14.15 10.42 -1.55
N ALA A 29 -13.91 10.10 -2.84
CA ALA A 29 -12.75 10.58 -3.59
C ALA A 29 -12.79 12.10 -3.89
N LYS A 30 -13.97 12.74 -3.83
CA LYS A 30 -14.09 14.20 -4.00
C LYS A 30 -13.73 14.99 -2.75
N VAL A 31 -13.91 14.40 -1.56
CA VAL A 31 -13.74 15.12 -0.27
C VAL A 31 -12.37 14.92 0.38
N GLN A 32 -11.53 14.02 -0.15
CA GLN A 32 -10.16 13.81 0.33
C GLN A 32 -9.25 15.02 0.09
N ASP A 33 -8.14 15.06 0.82
CA ASP A 33 -7.06 16.03 0.72
C ASP A 33 -5.71 15.29 0.60
N MET A 34 -5.48 14.63 -0.53
CA MET A 34 -4.29 13.84 -0.88
C MET A 34 -3.73 14.19 -2.26
N SER A 35 -4.23 15.24 -2.89
CA SER A 35 -3.82 15.58 -4.25
C SER A 35 -2.39 16.11 -4.30
N ILE A 36 -1.63 15.67 -5.30
CA ILE A 36 -0.29 16.21 -5.59
C ILE A 36 -0.37 17.70 -5.91
N GLU A 37 -1.45 18.14 -6.56
CA GLU A 37 -1.66 19.54 -6.90
C GLU A 37 -1.73 20.43 -5.64
N LYS A 38 -2.61 20.09 -4.69
CA LYS A 38 -3.00 21.00 -3.61
C LYS A 38 -2.39 20.63 -2.27
N THR A 39 -2.42 19.35 -1.93
CA THR A 39 -2.09 18.85 -0.60
C THR A 39 -0.58 18.69 -0.42
N MET A 40 0.12 18.21 -1.46
CA MET A 40 1.56 18.00 -1.41
C MET A 40 2.31 19.32 -1.18
N LEU A 41 3.03 19.37 -0.07
CA LEU A 41 3.72 20.55 0.43
C LEU A 41 5.09 20.70 -0.21
N MET A 42 5.40 21.92 -0.63
CA MET A 42 6.66 22.22 -1.30
C MET A 42 7.86 22.02 -0.37
N ASP A 43 7.76 22.52 0.86
CA ASP A 43 8.83 22.44 1.85
C ASP A 43 8.94 21.04 2.46
N TYR A 44 7.83 20.47 2.95
CA TYR A 44 7.83 19.20 3.67
C TYR A 44 7.98 17.99 2.74
N ASP A 45 7.10 17.83 1.76
CA ASP A 45 7.09 16.63 0.90
C ASP A 45 8.19 16.68 -0.15
N LEU A 46 8.42 17.87 -0.74
CA LEU A 46 9.33 18.07 -1.87
C LEU A 46 10.66 18.73 -1.51
N LYS A 47 10.88 19.00 -0.20
CA LYS A 47 12.16 19.46 0.36
C LYS A 47 12.59 20.82 -0.18
N MET A 48 11.64 21.62 -0.69
CA MET A 48 11.85 22.98 -1.18
C MET A 48 11.71 24.00 -0.04
N PHE A 49 12.52 23.84 1.01
CA PHE A 49 12.50 24.72 2.17
C PHE A 49 12.98 26.14 1.82
N ASP A 50 12.24 27.16 2.29
CA ASP A 50 12.66 28.57 2.20
C ASP A 50 13.56 29.02 3.36
N SER A 51 13.58 28.25 4.47
CA SER A 51 14.39 28.55 5.67
C SER A 51 15.08 27.31 6.24
N THR A 52 15.96 27.49 7.23
CA THR A 52 16.83 26.44 7.79
C THR A 52 16.14 25.50 8.78
N ILE A 53 14.82 25.58 8.96
CA ILE A 53 14.09 24.63 9.83
C ILE A 53 13.90 23.34 9.03
N ARG A 54 14.48 22.26 9.57
CA ARG A 54 14.63 21.00 8.85
C ARG A 54 14.05 19.85 9.66
N GLU A 55 13.34 19.00 8.93
CA GLU A 55 12.73 17.76 9.38
C GLU A 55 13.72 16.91 10.21
N PHE A 56 13.20 16.11 11.15
CA PHE A 56 14.00 15.21 12.00
C PHE A 56 14.94 14.29 11.20
N SER A 57 14.53 13.91 9.99
CA SER A 57 15.33 13.12 9.03
C SER A 57 16.69 13.78 8.73
N ILE A 58 16.72 15.11 8.62
CA ILE A 58 17.92 15.89 8.29
C ILE A 58 18.80 16.11 9.53
N LEU A 59 18.23 16.06 10.74
CA LEU A 59 18.99 16.15 12.00
C LEU A 59 19.85 14.92 12.27
N ARG A 60 19.54 13.77 11.64
CA ARG A 60 20.30 12.52 11.79
C ARG A 60 21.48 12.39 10.82
N MET A 61 21.64 13.34 9.89
CA MET A 61 22.77 13.33 8.95
C MET A 61 24.05 13.79 9.65
N ASP A 62 25.17 13.13 9.36
CA ASP A 62 26.48 13.70 9.68
C ASP A 62 26.78 14.94 8.81
N SER A 63 27.86 15.66 9.13
CA SER A 63 28.20 16.92 8.45
C SER A 63 28.45 16.75 6.94
N ALA A 64 29.05 15.63 6.52
CA ALA A 64 29.34 15.37 5.11
C ALA A 64 28.07 14.99 4.33
N GLN A 65 27.22 14.16 4.92
CA GLN A 65 25.90 13.80 4.38
C GLN A 65 25.04 15.05 4.24
N ARG A 66 25.02 15.88 5.27
CA ARG A 66 24.26 17.13 5.28
C ARG A 66 24.72 18.08 4.20
N ALA A 67 26.02 18.30 4.06
CA ALA A 67 26.57 19.15 3.00
C ALA A 67 26.17 18.67 1.59
N THR A 68 26.19 17.36 1.36
CA THR A 68 25.81 16.78 0.06
C THR A 68 24.31 16.93 -0.21
N ASN A 69 23.47 16.63 0.77
CA ASN A 69 22.01 16.80 0.67
C ASN A 69 21.63 18.26 0.39
N ASP A 70 22.24 19.20 1.11
CA ASP A 70 21.97 20.63 0.98
C ASP A 70 22.41 21.15 -0.40
N ALA A 71 23.59 20.76 -0.87
CA ALA A 71 24.10 21.13 -2.20
C ALA A 71 23.22 20.57 -3.33
N TYR A 72 22.67 19.38 -3.16
CA TYR A 72 21.75 18.77 -4.12
C TYR A 72 20.43 19.56 -4.21
N TYR A 73 19.72 19.73 -3.08
CA TYR A 73 18.44 20.42 -3.09
C TYR A 73 18.55 21.91 -3.42
N ALA A 74 19.69 22.56 -3.14
CA ALA A 74 19.94 23.94 -3.57
C ALA A 74 19.87 24.10 -5.10
N LYS A 75 20.38 23.12 -5.87
CA LYS A 75 20.32 23.13 -7.34
C LYS A 75 18.88 22.95 -7.83
N VAL A 76 18.15 22.02 -7.23
CA VAL A 76 16.73 21.75 -7.56
C VAL A 76 15.89 23.00 -7.29
N HIS A 77 16.11 23.65 -6.14
CA HIS A 77 15.39 24.85 -5.74
C HIS A 77 15.70 26.03 -6.67
N ALA A 78 16.95 26.21 -7.07
CA ALA A 78 17.34 27.25 -8.04
C ALA A 78 16.70 27.03 -9.41
N ASP A 79 16.63 25.79 -9.90
CA ASP A 79 15.93 25.45 -11.15
C ASP A 79 14.43 25.74 -11.05
N LEU A 80 13.77 25.29 -9.98
CA LEU A 80 12.35 25.56 -9.76
C LEU A 80 12.05 27.06 -9.79
N LYS A 81 12.82 27.87 -9.05
CA LYS A 81 12.67 29.34 -9.02
C LYS A 81 12.84 29.95 -10.41
N LYS A 82 13.84 29.51 -11.17
CA LYS A 82 14.08 29.97 -12.55
C LYS A 82 12.91 29.65 -13.48
N ARG A 83 12.28 28.49 -13.31
CA ARG A 83 11.18 28.03 -14.17
C ARG A 83 9.85 28.73 -13.89
N ASN A 84 9.66 29.28 -12.68
CA ASN A 84 8.47 30.04 -12.27
C ASN A 84 7.15 29.36 -12.69
N LEU A 85 7.03 28.07 -12.38
CA LEU A 85 5.94 27.22 -12.83
C LEU A 85 4.63 27.51 -12.07
N SER A 86 3.50 27.36 -12.76
CA SER A 86 2.17 27.45 -12.17
C SER A 86 1.20 26.46 -12.81
N GLY A 87 0.03 26.26 -12.19
CA GLY A 87 -1.02 25.35 -12.67
C GLY A 87 -0.49 23.95 -12.96
N ARG A 88 -0.93 23.36 -14.09
CA ARG A 88 -0.53 22.00 -14.48
C ARG A 88 0.98 21.81 -14.58
N ALA A 89 1.73 22.81 -15.05
CA ALA A 89 3.17 22.69 -15.18
C ALA A 89 3.86 22.55 -13.79
N LEU A 90 3.33 23.22 -12.76
CA LEU A 90 3.81 23.05 -11.39
C LEU A 90 3.37 21.68 -10.83
N THR A 91 2.13 21.26 -11.04
CA THR A 91 1.64 19.95 -10.59
C THR A 91 2.44 18.79 -11.17
N GLU A 92 2.74 18.83 -12.47
CA GLU A 92 3.59 17.80 -13.10
C GLU A 92 5.02 17.86 -12.57
N TRP A 93 5.56 19.05 -12.29
CA TRP A 93 6.87 19.17 -11.65
C TRP A 93 6.87 18.57 -10.24
N LYS A 94 5.84 18.84 -9.43
CA LYS A 94 5.67 18.23 -8.11
C LYS A 94 5.68 16.70 -8.20
N TYR A 95 4.89 16.15 -9.13
CA TYR A 95 4.87 14.72 -9.42
C TYR A 95 6.25 14.17 -9.78
N GLN A 96 6.99 14.81 -10.70
CA GLN A 96 8.32 14.35 -11.07
C GLN A 96 9.29 14.38 -9.89
N ARG A 97 9.28 15.45 -9.09
CA ARG A 97 10.15 15.55 -7.90
C ARG A 97 9.81 14.45 -6.88
N TYR A 98 8.52 14.28 -6.59
CA TYR A 98 8.00 13.22 -5.73
C TYR A 98 8.49 11.83 -6.18
N MET A 99 8.27 11.45 -7.44
CA MET A 99 8.65 10.13 -7.94
C MET A 99 10.16 9.89 -7.92
N ARG A 100 10.96 10.91 -8.25
CA ARG A 100 12.42 10.81 -8.20
C ARG A 100 12.92 10.58 -6.78
N ASP A 101 12.38 11.31 -5.80
CA ASP A 101 12.80 11.17 -4.40
C ASP A 101 12.30 9.85 -3.80
N TYR A 102 11.05 9.48 -4.10
CA TYR A 102 10.46 8.21 -3.68
C TYR A 102 11.30 7.02 -4.17
N LEU A 103 11.58 6.95 -5.48
CA LEU A 103 12.32 5.82 -6.05
C LEU A 103 13.80 5.84 -5.69
N SER A 104 14.41 7.01 -5.51
CA SER A 104 15.78 7.11 -4.97
C SER A 104 15.85 6.54 -3.55
N THR A 105 14.83 6.82 -2.73
CA THR A 105 14.69 6.25 -1.39
C THR A 105 14.46 4.74 -1.44
N ALA A 106 13.60 4.25 -2.34
CA ALA A 106 13.37 2.83 -2.54
C ALA A 106 14.64 2.08 -2.97
N ALA A 107 15.45 2.67 -3.87
CA ALA A 107 16.75 2.10 -4.26
C ALA A 107 17.73 2.01 -3.08
N SER A 108 17.72 2.99 -2.19
CA SER A 108 18.50 2.93 -0.95
C SER A 108 18.01 1.80 -0.03
N MET A 109 16.69 1.54 0.03
CA MET A 109 16.14 0.42 0.79
C MET A 109 16.58 -0.92 0.19
N ASP A 110 16.47 -1.08 -1.13
CA ASP A 110 16.85 -2.29 -1.86
C ASP A 110 18.32 -2.67 -1.64
N ARG A 111 19.24 -1.71 -1.72
CA ARG A 111 20.67 -1.95 -1.41
C ARG A 111 20.88 -2.39 0.05
N ASN A 112 20.07 -1.91 0.99
CA ASN A 112 20.18 -2.35 2.40
C ASN A 112 19.56 -3.75 2.63
N ILE A 113 18.57 -4.14 1.83
CA ILE A 113 18.07 -5.51 1.78
C ILE A 113 19.18 -6.44 1.26
N GLU A 114 19.85 -6.08 0.17
CA GLU A 114 21.01 -6.81 -0.36
C GLU A 114 22.07 -7.03 0.73
N ARG A 115 22.48 -5.98 1.45
CA ARG A 115 23.44 -6.09 2.56
C ARG A 115 23.01 -7.08 3.65
N THR A 116 21.71 -7.15 3.93
CA THR A 116 21.16 -8.08 4.93
C THR A 116 21.19 -9.51 4.42
N LEU A 117 20.84 -9.74 3.15
CA LEU A 117 20.89 -11.06 2.52
C LEU A 117 22.32 -11.56 2.38
N ASP A 118 23.25 -10.71 1.95
CA ASP A 118 24.69 -10.96 1.89
C ASP A 118 25.25 -11.42 3.24
N TYR A 119 24.78 -10.79 4.32
CA TYR A 119 25.20 -11.19 5.66
C TYR A 119 24.73 -12.61 6.00
N LEU A 120 23.49 -12.98 5.67
CA LEU A 120 22.98 -14.34 5.87
C LEU A 120 23.83 -15.37 5.10
N ASP A 121 24.19 -15.05 3.85
CA ASP A 121 25.03 -15.93 3.02
C ASP A 121 26.43 -16.08 3.61
N ARG A 122 27.10 -14.96 3.93
CA ARG A 122 28.47 -14.95 4.51
C ARG A 122 28.56 -15.66 5.86
N LYS A 123 27.47 -15.71 6.62
CA LYS A 123 27.40 -16.39 7.92
C LYS A 123 26.84 -17.82 7.83
N GLY A 124 26.51 -18.31 6.63
CA GLY A 124 25.95 -19.64 6.44
C GLY A 124 24.57 -19.81 7.09
N LEU A 125 23.81 -18.72 7.27
CA LEU A 125 22.49 -18.71 7.91
C LEU A 125 21.34 -18.89 6.91
N THR A 126 21.63 -18.70 5.62
CA THR A 126 20.64 -18.67 4.55
C THR A 126 19.72 -19.89 4.52
N GLU A 127 20.26 -21.10 4.58
CA GLU A 127 19.45 -22.32 4.47
C GLU A 127 18.48 -22.53 5.63
N ASN A 128 18.72 -21.86 6.76
CA ASN A 128 17.89 -21.94 7.97
C ASN A 128 17.14 -20.64 8.28
N THR A 129 17.04 -19.72 7.32
CA THR A 129 16.38 -18.43 7.51
C THR A 129 15.21 -18.27 6.55
N MET A 130 14.03 -18.00 7.11
CA MET A 130 12.88 -17.52 6.37
C MET A 130 12.95 -15.99 6.30
N VAL A 131 12.98 -15.45 5.09
CA VAL A 131 12.97 -14.01 4.84
C VAL A 131 11.61 -13.62 4.26
N ILE A 132 10.95 -12.64 4.88
CA ILE A 132 9.72 -12.04 4.39
C ILE A 132 10.01 -10.54 4.21
N TYR A 133 9.88 -10.05 2.98
CA TYR A 133 9.86 -8.62 2.69
C TYR A 133 8.42 -8.22 2.38
N MET A 134 7.93 -7.18 3.05
CA MET A 134 6.63 -6.59 2.77
C MET A 134 6.62 -5.12 3.15
N SER A 135 5.68 -4.37 2.56
CA SER A 135 5.31 -3.04 3.05
C SER A 135 4.23 -3.14 4.12
N ASP A 136 3.96 -2.07 4.84
CA ASP A 136 2.80 -1.96 5.74
C ASP A 136 1.50 -1.87 4.93
N GLN A 137 1.52 -1.08 3.85
CA GLN A 137 0.45 -0.91 2.87
C GLN A 137 0.99 -0.67 1.45
N GLY A 138 0.09 -0.56 0.48
CA GLY A 138 0.37 0.05 -0.82
C GLY A 138 0.48 1.59 -0.71
N PHE A 139 0.67 2.25 -1.86
CA PHE A 139 0.87 3.69 -1.93
C PHE A 139 0.49 4.25 -3.30
N TYR A 140 -0.09 5.45 -3.33
CA TYR A 140 -0.36 6.17 -4.57
C TYR A 140 0.92 6.79 -5.13
N MET A 141 1.24 6.46 -6.37
CA MET A 141 2.35 7.01 -7.14
C MET A 141 1.82 7.92 -8.26
N GLY A 142 0.82 8.74 -7.92
CA GLY A 142 0.16 9.68 -8.82
C GLY A 142 -1.16 9.16 -9.43
N GLU A 143 -1.54 7.91 -9.21
CA GLU A 143 -2.87 7.42 -9.59
C GLU A 143 -3.92 8.28 -8.89
N HIS A 144 -5.01 8.60 -9.60
CA HIS A 144 -6.04 9.54 -9.15
C HIS A 144 -5.52 10.96 -8.85
N GLY A 145 -4.27 11.27 -9.21
CA GLY A 145 -3.60 12.52 -8.86
C GLY A 145 -3.14 12.59 -7.41
N TRP A 146 -3.05 11.44 -6.72
CA TRP A 146 -2.79 11.36 -5.29
C TRP A 146 -1.38 10.90 -4.93
N PHE A 147 -1.00 11.19 -3.69
CA PHE A 147 0.04 10.50 -2.94
C PHE A 147 -0.58 9.97 -1.64
N ASP A 148 0.19 9.31 -0.78
CA ASP A 148 -0.28 8.67 0.46
C ASP A 148 -1.05 7.35 0.24
N LYS A 149 -1.89 6.95 1.20
CA LYS A 149 -2.56 5.64 1.25
C LYS A 149 -4.02 5.81 1.72
N ARG A 150 -4.50 5.00 2.68
CA ARG A 150 -5.79 5.10 3.40
C ARG A 150 -7.00 4.51 2.69
N PHE A 151 -7.24 4.83 1.43
CA PHE A 151 -8.37 4.26 0.70
C PHE A 151 -8.21 2.75 0.50
N MET A 152 -9.35 2.05 0.41
CA MET A 152 -9.42 0.65 -0.01
C MET A 152 -9.24 0.46 -1.53
N TYR A 153 -8.96 1.52 -2.32
CA TYR A 153 -8.60 1.33 -3.74
C TYR A 153 -7.24 0.63 -3.88
N GLU A 154 -7.02 -0.05 -4.99
CA GLU A 154 -6.06 -1.13 -5.17
C GLU A 154 -4.62 -0.69 -4.95
N GLU A 155 -4.24 0.52 -5.36
CA GLU A 155 -2.88 1.05 -5.18
C GLU A 155 -2.49 1.20 -3.70
N SER A 156 -3.44 1.60 -2.85
CA SER A 156 -3.26 1.75 -1.39
C SER A 156 -3.51 0.42 -0.66
N PHE A 157 -4.49 -0.34 -1.12
CA PHE A 157 -4.95 -1.58 -0.49
C PHE A 157 -4.01 -2.77 -0.73
N ARG A 158 -3.44 -2.90 -1.93
CA ARG A 158 -2.63 -4.07 -2.30
C ARG A 158 -1.16 -3.85 -1.93
N THR A 159 -0.73 -4.53 -0.88
CA THR A 159 0.64 -4.48 -0.38
C THR A 159 1.55 -5.49 -1.10
N PRO A 160 2.78 -5.10 -1.50
CA PRO A 160 3.77 -6.06 -2.00
C PRO A 160 4.26 -6.99 -0.89
N MET A 161 4.43 -8.27 -1.21
CA MET A 161 5.05 -9.27 -0.33
C MET A 161 5.91 -10.24 -1.15
N VAL A 162 7.14 -10.47 -0.71
CA VAL A 162 8.04 -11.49 -1.24
C VAL A 162 8.54 -12.34 -0.07
N MET A 163 8.57 -13.66 -0.28
CA MET A 163 8.99 -14.61 0.74
C MET A 163 10.02 -15.59 0.18
N ARG A 164 11.12 -15.76 0.91
CA ARG A 164 12.17 -16.73 0.63
C ARG A 164 12.32 -17.66 1.82
N PHE A 165 12.22 -18.96 1.57
CA PHE A 165 12.52 -19.98 2.58
C PHE A 165 13.23 -21.17 1.90
N PRO A 166 14.57 -21.18 1.85
CA PRO A 166 15.34 -22.20 1.13
C PRO A 166 14.99 -23.62 1.58
N GLY A 167 15.00 -24.56 0.63
CA GLY A 167 14.54 -25.94 0.84
C GLY A 167 13.02 -26.10 1.02
N LYS A 168 12.30 -25.07 1.50
CA LYS A 168 10.88 -25.12 1.84
C LYS A 168 9.97 -24.56 0.75
N ILE A 169 10.34 -23.44 0.12
CA ILE A 169 9.57 -22.80 -0.96
C ILE A 169 10.34 -22.98 -2.28
N GLN A 170 9.63 -23.20 -3.39
CA GLN A 170 10.24 -23.29 -4.71
C GLN A 170 10.63 -21.89 -5.22
N PRO A 171 11.90 -21.64 -5.60
CA PRO A 171 12.30 -20.35 -6.17
C PRO A 171 11.46 -19.99 -7.41
N GLY A 172 11.08 -18.72 -7.53
CA GLY A 172 10.27 -18.21 -8.64
C GLY A 172 8.78 -18.58 -8.59
N SER A 173 8.31 -19.24 -7.52
CA SER A 173 6.87 -19.52 -7.37
C SER A 173 6.06 -18.24 -7.17
N VAL A 174 4.87 -18.19 -7.77
CA VAL A 174 3.88 -17.12 -7.57
C VAL A 174 2.64 -17.70 -6.92
N ASN A 175 2.13 -17.05 -5.87
CA ASN A 175 0.86 -17.39 -5.25
C ASN A 175 -0.14 -16.23 -5.45
N ASN A 176 -1.33 -16.54 -6.00
CA ASN A 176 -2.42 -15.59 -6.23
C ASN A 176 -3.56 -15.70 -5.20
N ASP A 177 -3.38 -16.51 -4.16
CA ASP A 177 -4.31 -16.58 -3.03
C ASP A 177 -4.36 -15.24 -2.28
N MET A 178 -5.53 -14.92 -1.72
CA MET A 178 -5.73 -13.71 -0.92
C MET A 178 -5.10 -13.86 0.47
N VAL A 179 -3.95 -13.22 0.68
CA VAL A 179 -3.25 -13.13 1.97
C VAL A 179 -3.46 -11.74 2.57
N MET A 180 -3.60 -11.67 3.89
CA MET A 180 -3.71 -10.42 4.65
C MET A 180 -2.50 -10.27 5.59
N ASN A 181 -2.18 -9.06 6.00
CA ASN A 181 -1.13 -8.78 6.99
C ASN A 181 -1.30 -9.57 8.30
N LEU A 182 -2.53 -9.81 8.73
CA LEU A 182 -2.86 -10.61 9.91
C LEU A 182 -2.51 -12.12 9.78
N ASP A 183 -2.21 -12.60 8.57
CA ASP A 183 -1.77 -13.98 8.33
C ASP A 183 -0.27 -14.20 8.59
N ILE A 184 0.52 -13.13 8.70
CA ILE A 184 1.98 -13.21 8.87
C ILE A 184 2.34 -13.87 10.20
N GLY A 185 1.68 -13.46 11.30
CA GLY A 185 1.92 -14.00 12.64
C GLY A 185 1.72 -15.53 12.71
N PRO A 186 0.53 -16.06 12.37
CA PRO A 186 0.28 -17.50 12.30
C PRO A 186 1.25 -18.25 11.37
N THR A 187 1.69 -17.63 10.28
CA THR A 187 2.66 -18.21 9.33
C THR A 187 4.04 -18.39 9.97
N ILE A 188 4.53 -17.37 10.67
CA ILE A 188 5.81 -17.43 11.39
C ILE A 188 5.75 -18.47 12.51
N LEU A 189 4.65 -18.50 13.27
CA LEU A 189 4.46 -19.50 14.33
C LEU A 189 4.48 -20.92 13.78
N GLN A 190 3.76 -21.18 12.68
CA GLN A 190 3.79 -22.49 12.03
C GLN A 190 5.20 -22.85 11.54
N ALA A 191 5.93 -21.91 10.93
CA ALA A 191 7.30 -22.14 10.47
C ALA A 191 8.24 -22.49 11.64
N ALA A 192 8.01 -21.92 12.82
CA ALA A 192 8.74 -22.20 14.06
C ALA A 192 8.27 -23.47 14.80
N GLY A 193 7.24 -24.18 14.30
CA GLY A 193 6.66 -25.34 14.98
C GLY A 193 5.84 -24.99 16.24
N VAL A 194 5.43 -23.73 16.36
CA VAL A 194 4.63 -23.21 17.49
C VAL A 194 3.16 -23.19 17.09
N LYS A 195 2.29 -23.68 17.98
CA LYS A 195 0.83 -23.61 17.78
C LYS A 195 0.37 -22.14 17.87
N ALA A 196 -0.33 -21.66 16.84
CA ALA A 196 -0.95 -20.34 16.88
C ALA A 196 -2.02 -20.27 18.00
N PRO A 197 -2.05 -19.19 18.79
CA PRO A 197 -3.15 -18.90 19.71
C PRO A 197 -4.51 -18.87 18.99
N ASN A 198 -5.58 -19.29 19.67
CA ASN A 198 -6.91 -19.42 19.07
C ASN A 198 -7.59 -18.07 18.80
N ASP A 199 -7.11 -17.00 19.42
CA ASP A 199 -7.59 -15.62 19.26
C ASP A 199 -6.95 -14.89 18.06
N MET A 200 -5.91 -15.46 17.45
CA MET A 200 -5.41 -14.95 16.18
C MET A 200 -6.45 -15.14 15.09
N GLN A 201 -6.88 -14.03 14.48
CA GLN A 201 -7.88 -14.03 13.41
C GLN A 201 -7.30 -14.46 12.05
N GLY A 202 -5.97 -14.48 11.94
CA GLY A 202 -5.26 -14.87 10.73
C GLY A 202 -5.09 -16.36 10.54
N LYS A 203 -4.76 -16.74 9.32
CA LYS A 203 -4.54 -18.12 8.91
C LYS A 203 -3.16 -18.23 8.31
N SER A 204 -2.39 -19.22 8.75
CA SER A 204 -1.10 -19.47 8.13
C SER A 204 -1.28 -19.83 6.66
N PHE A 205 -0.55 -19.15 5.78
CA PHE A 205 -0.47 -19.48 4.36
C PHE A 205 0.74 -20.36 4.03
N LEU A 206 1.55 -20.77 5.03
CA LEU A 206 2.76 -21.55 4.81
C LEU A 206 2.51 -22.82 3.98
N GLY A 207 1.43 -23.54 4.29
CA GLY A 207 1.03 -24.76 3.56
C GLY A 207 0.61 -24.53 2.11
N ARG A 208 0.43 -23.27 1.68
CA ARG A 208 0.05 -22.90 0.31
C ARG A 208 1.25 -22.54 -0.55
N VAL A 209 2.35 -22.11 0.09
CA VAL A 209 3.59 -21.69 -0.60
C VAL A 209 4.73 -22.70 -0.45
N ALA A 210 4.71 -23.51 0.62
CA ALA A 210 5.72 -24.52 0.84
C ALA A 210 5.53 -25.73 -0.09
N LYS A 211 6.65 -26.34 -0.48
CA LYS A 211 6.68 -27.64 -1.14
C LYS A 211 5.94 -28.67 -0.29
N LYS A 212 5.21 -29.57 -0.95
CA LYS A 212 4.45 -30.63 -0.27
C LYS A 212 5.38 -31.44 0.65
N GLY A 213 5.01 -31.52 1.93
CA GLY A 213 5.78 -32.26 2.94
C GLY A 213 7.03 -31.55 3.48
N ALA A 214 7.36 -30.35 3.00
CA ALA A 214 8.57 -29.65 3.46
C ALA A 214 8.42 -28.98 4.84
N VAL A 215 7.19 -28.74 5.28
CA VAL A 215 6.86 -28.12 6.57
C VAL A 215 6.01 -29.06 7.41
N THR A 216 6.35 -29.19 8.70
CA THR A 216 5.63 -30.00 9.68
C THR A 216 4.60 -29.13 10.41
N GLY A 217 3.52 -29.73 10.95
CA GLY A 217 2.58 -29.01 11.82
C GLY A 217 1.42 -28.28 11.11
N GLY A 218 1.15 -28.59 9.84
CA GLY A 218 -0.08 -28.19 9.13
C GLY A 218 -0.90 -29.42 8.72
N THR A 219 -2.22 -29.28 8.66
CA THR A 219 -3.06 -30.34 8.10
C THR A 219 -2.63 -30.63 6.67
N ALA A 220 -2.30 -31.88 6.34
CA ALA A 220 -1.97 -32.32 4.97
C ALA A 220 -3.11 -32.01 3.97
N THR A 221 -4.31 -31.72 4.48
CA THR A 221 -5.47 -31.24 3.74
C THR A 221 -5.40 -29.71 3.61
N PRO A 222 -5.41 -29.14 2.40
CA PRO A 222 -5.61 -27.71 2.21
C PRO A 222 -6.95 -27.34 2.84
N GLN A 223 -6.92 -26.60 3.95
CA GLN A 223 -8.13 -25.98 4.46
C GLN A 223 -8.71 -25.07 3.36
N PRO A 224 -10.05 -24.95 3.24
CA PRO A 224 -10.65 -23.97 2.36
C PRO A 224 -10.02 -22.59 2.63
N TRP A 225 -9.42 -22.00 1.60
CA TRP A 225 -8.85 -20.66 1.69
C TRP A 225 -9.93 -19.60 1.51
N ARG A 226 -9.68 -18.39 2.00
CA ARG A 226 -10.63 -17.29 1.82
C ARG A 226 -10.72 -16.90 0.34
N ASN A 227 -11.93 -16.55 -0.07
CA ASN A 227 -12.24 -16.01 -1.40
C ASN A 227 -12.55 -14.49 -1.35
N ALA A 228 -12.43 -13.89 -0.16
CA ALA A 228 -12.64 -12.47 0.08
C ALA A 228 -11.75 -11.96 1.22
N ILE A 229 -11.42 -10.67 1.16
CA ILE A 229 -10.69 -9.90 2.18
C ILE A 229 -11.64 -8.85 2.77
N TYR A 230 -11.59 -8.69 4.09
CA TYR A 230 -12.23 -7.60 4.82
C TYR A 230 -11.22 -6.48 5.09
N TYR A 231 -11.69 -5.24 5.10
CA TYR A 231 -10.89 -4.06 5.42
C TYR A 231 -11.72 -3.05 6.20
N HIS A 232 -11.11 -2.37 7.16
CA HIS A 232 -11.70 -1.26 7.90
C HIS A 232 -10.64 -0.20 8.21
N TYR A 233 -10.90 1.03 7.79
CA TYR A 233 -10.10 2.22 8.06
C TYR A 233 -10.92 3.23 8.87
N TYR A 234 -10.32 3.73 9.96
CA TYR A 234 -11.04 4.49 11.00
C TYR A 234 -10.67 5.97 11.08
N GLU A 235 -9.48 6.36 10.61
CA GLU A 235 -8.98 7.70 10.86
C GLU A 235 -9.78 8.76 10.11
N ASN A 236 -10.23 9.79 10.84
CA ASN A 236 -11.01 10.90 10.30
C ASN A 236 -10.25 12.25 10.39
N GLY A 237 -8.94 12.22 10.18
CA GLY A 237 -8.04 13.35 10.42
C GLY A 237 -7.37 13.86 9.15
N GLU A 238 -6.03 13.83 9.18
CA GLU A 238 -5.15 14.18 8.08
C GLU A 238 -5.59 13.52 6.77
N HIS A 239 -5.39 14.24 5.67
CA HIS A 239 -5.77 13.81 4.31
C HIS A 239 -7.28 13.63 4.05
N ALA A 240 -8.14 13.91 5.04
CA ALA A 240 -9.59 13.98 4.89
C ALA A 240 -10.26 12.76 4.23
N VAL A 241 -9.63 11.59 4.28
CA VAL A 241 -10.23 10.33 3.79
C VAL A 241 -11.34 9.92 4.73
N SER A 242 -12.54 9.69 4.20
CA SER A 242 -13.69 9.25 5.00
C SER A 242 -13.41 7.85 5.57
N PRO A 243 -13.63 7.62 6.87
CA PRO A 243 -13.64 6.27 7.44
C PRO A 243 -14.51 5.32 6.62
N HIS A 244 -14.06 4.08 6.46
CA HIS A 244 -14.74 3.12 5.61
C HIS A 244 -14.38 1.67 5.92
N PHE A 245 -15.29 0.77 5.60
CA PHE A 245 -15.04 -0.66 5.59
C PHE A 245 -15.56 -1.29 4.31
N GLY A 246 -15.09 -2.50 4.00
CA GLY A 246 -15.50 -3.14 2.76
C GLY A 246 -15.02 -4.57 2.60
N ILE A 247 -15.41 -5.14 1.47
CA ILE A 247 -15.04 -6.47 1.03
C ILE A 247 -14.37 -6.39 -0.34
N LYS A 248 -13.26 -7.12 -0.50
CA LYS A 248 -12.61 -7.35 -1.79
C LYS A 248 -12.62 -8.83 -2.12
N THR A 249 -13.21 -9.18 -3.26
CA THR A 249 -13.20 -10.54 -3.85
C THR A 249 -12.23 -10.58 -5.03
N LYS A 250 -12.22 -11.67 -5.82
CA LYS A 250 -11.34 -11.74 -6.99
C LYS A 250 -11.72 -10.68 -8.03
N GLN A 251 -13.02 -10.49 -8.25
CA GLN A 251 -13.54 -9.63 -9.30
C GLN A 251 -14.13 -8.33 -8.76
N TYR A 252 -14.77 -8.33 -7.59
CA TYR A 252 -15.50 -7.16 -7.11
C TYR A 252 -14.94 -6.61 -5.81
N LYS A 253 -15.05 -5.29 -5.65
CA LYS A 253 -14.82 -4.57 -4.40
C LYS A 253 -16.06 -3.76 -4.03
N LEU A 254 -16.54 -3.91 -2.80
CA LEU A 254 -17.67 -3.14 -2.27
C LEU A 254 -17.21 -2.39 -1.01
N ILE A 255 -17.37 -1.07 -1.01
CA ILE A 255 -16.87 -0.18 0.04
C ILE A 255 -18.04 0.64 0.61
N ARG A 256 -18.08 0.75 1.94
CA ARG A 256 -19.01 1.56 2.70
C ARG A 256 -18.25 2.70 3.38
N PHE A 257 -18.43 3.92 2.90
CA PHE A 257 -17.85 5.12 3.50
C PHE A 257 -18.82 5.73 4.50
N TYR A 258 -18.33 6.12 5.67
CA TYR A 258 -19.11 6.75 6.74
C TYR A 258 -18.38 7.97 7.31
N THR A 259 -19.10 8.81 8.07
CA THR A 259 -18.62 10.06 8.71
C THR A 259 -18.55 11.29 7.80
N ARG A 260 -17.60 11.38 6.84
CA ARG A 260 -17.49 12.57 5.96
C ARG A 260 -18.50 12.52 4.82
N VAL A 261 -18.69 11.32 4.29
CA VAL A 261 -19.75 10.99 3.34
C VAL A 261 -20.46 9.72 3.80
N ASN A 262 -21.71 9.54 3.37
CA ASN A 262 -22.53 8.38 3.72
C ASN A 262 -22.93 7.63 2.45
N THR A 263 -21.97 6.95 1.82
CA THR A 263 -22.12 6.38 0.48
C THR A 263 -21.58 4.95 0.41
N TRP A 264 -22.02 4.26 -0.64
CA TRP A 264 -21.47 2.97 -1.05
C TRP A 264 -20.81 3.12 -2.42
N GLU A 265 -19.72 2.38 -2.62
CA GLU A 265 -19.04 2.27 -3.91
C GLU A 265 -18.85 0.79 -4.26
N LEU A 266 -19.09 0.44 -5.53
CA LEU A 266 -18.90 -0.90 -6.08
C LEU A 266 -18.02 -0.82 -7.33
N PHE A 267 -16.97 -1.62 -7.38
CA PHE A 267 -16.06 -1.72 -8.52
C PHE A 267 -15.96 -3.15 -9.03
N ASP A 268 -15.93 -3.30 -10.36
CA ASP A 268 -15.56 -4.53 -11.05
C ASP A 268 -14.09 -4.42 -11.47
N LEU A 269 -13.20 -5.08 -10.72
CA LEU A 269 -11.75 -5.02 -10.86
C LEU A 269 -11.24 -5.74 -12.12
N GLU A 270 -12.06 -6.54 -12.79
CA GLU A 270 -11.68 -7.19 -14.05
C GLU A 270 -11.85 -6.23 -15.23
N SER A 271 -12.98 -5.53 -15.29
CA SER A 271 -13.26 -4.54 -16.35
C SER A 271 -12.71 -3.14 -16.04
N ASP A 272 -12.57 -2.81 -14.76
CA ASP A 272 -12.11 -1.52 -14.27
C ASP A 272 -11.06 -1.69 -13.15
N PRO A 273 -9.84 -2.16 -13.50
CA PRO A 273 -8.77 -2.40 -12.52
C PRO A 273 -8.23 -1.11 -11.86
N ARG A 274 -8.70 0.08 -12.30
CA ARG A 274 -8.32 1.39 -11.76
C ARG A 274 -9.44 2.06 -11.00
N GLU A 275 -10.56 1.36 -10.79
CA GLU A 275 -11.66 1.80 -9.92
C GLU A 275 -12.22 3.18 -10.31
N MET A 276 -12.30 3.41 -11.63
CA MET A 276 -12.73 4.66 -12.26
C MET A 276 -14.25 4.76 -12.44
N THR A 277 -15.02 3.70 -12.20
CA THR A 277 -16.48 3.70 -12.36
C THR A 277 -17.16 3.09 -11.14
N ASN A 278 -17.88 3.91 -10.38
CA ASN A 278 -18.76 3.41 -9.33
C ASN A 278 -20.03 2.79 -9.93
N LEU A 279 -20.19 1.47 -9.72
CA LEU A 279 -21.29 0.65 -10.23
C LEU A 279 -22.44 0.50 -9.21
N PHE A 280 -22.28 1.04 -8.00
CA PHE A 280 -23.30 0.91 -6.96
C PHE A 280 -24.59 1.61 -7.38
N GLY A 281 -25.72 0.89 -7.30
CA GLY A 281 -27.04 1.39 -7.70
C GLY A 281 -27.25 1.49 -9.21
N LYS A 282 -26.31 1.03 -10.05
CA LYS A 282 -26.50 0.94 -11.50
C LYS A 282 -27.35 -0.29 -11.87
N PRO A 283 -28.22 -0.19 -12.91
CA PRO A 283 -28.99 -1.32 -13.39
C PRO A 283 -28.11 -2.52 -13.74
N GLY A 284 -28.49 -3.71 -13.27
CA GLY A 284 -27.77 -4.96 -13.51
C GLY A 284 -26.79 -5.36 -12.41
N TYR A 285 -26.45 -4.44 -11.49
CA TYR A 285 -25.50 -4.70 -10.39
C TYR A 285 -26.19 -5.00 -9.04
N GLU A 286 -27.51 -5.05 -8.99
CA GLU A 286 -28.29 -5.23 -7.76
C GLU A 286 -28.01 -6.59 -7.11
N LYS A 287 -28.00 -7.66 -7.92
CA LYS A 287 -27.77 -9.03 -7.44
C LYS A 287 -26.37 -9.20 -6.85
N ILE A 288 -25.34 -8.69 -7.54
CA ILE A 288 -23.96 -8.78 -7.05
C ILE A 288 -23.76 -7.91 -5.81
N THR A 289 -24.36 -6.71 -5.77
CA THR A 289 -24.36 -5.85 -4.58
C THR A 289 -24.96 -6.56 -3.37
N ALA A 290 -26.14 -7.16 -3.51
CA ALA A 290 -26.79 -7.90 -2.42
C ALA A 290 -25.94 -9.10 -1.96
N THR A 291 -25.31 -9.80 -2.89
CA THR A 291 -24.41 -10.93 -2.59
C THR A 291 -23.19 -10.46 -1.79
N LEU A 292 -22.54 -9.38 -2.23
CA LEU A 292 -21.37 -8.82 -1.55
C LEU A 292 -21.72 -8.24 -0.17
N LYS A 293 -22.89 -7.59 0.00
CA LYS A 293 -23.35 -7.14 1.32
C LYS A 293 -23.55 -8.31 2.30
N LYS A 294 -24.12 -9.43 1.84
CA LYS A 294 -24.27 -10.64 2.66
C LYS A 294 -22.91 -11.22 3.06
N GLN A 295 -21.96 -11.29 2.13
CA GLN A 295 -20.61 -11.76 2.41
C GLN A 295 -19.86 -10.82 3.35
N LEU A 296 -19.98 -9.50 3.15
CA LEU A 296 -19.40 -8.47 4.01
C LEU A 296 -19.91 -8.61 5.44
N LEU A 297 -21.23 -8.77 5.62
CA LEU A 297 -21.80 -9.01 6.96
C LEU A 297 -21.19 -10.27 7.59
N ALA A 298 -21.08 -11.38 6.86
CA ALA A 298 -20.45 -12.59 7.39
C ALA A 298 -18.98 -12.38 7.79
N LEU A 299 -18.22 -11.55 7.06
CA LEU A 299 -16.84 -11.20 7.43
C LEU A 299 -16.78 -10.30 8.66
N ILE A 300 -17.69 -9.32 8.78
CA ILE A 300 -17.82 -8.45 9.96
C ILE A 300 -18.06 -9.30 11.21
N GLU A 301 -18.97 -10.29 11.13
CA GLU A 301 -19.22 -11.25 12.21
C GLU A 301 -18.00 -12.14 12.48
N GLN A 302 -17.33 -12.63 11.44
CA GLN A 302 -16.14 -13.48 11.57
C GLN A 302 -14.99 -12.76 12.30
N TYR A 303 -14.82 -11.46 12.07
CA TYR A 303 -13.75 -10.66 12.65
C TYR A 303 -14.17 -9.83 13.88
N ASP A 304 -15.38 -10.06 14.41
CA ASP A 304 -15.95 -9.37 15.58
C ASP A 304 -15.88 -7.83 15.49
N ASP A 305 -16.14 -7.28 14.30
CA ASP A 305 -16.12 -5.82 14.08
C ASP A 305 -17.46 -5.19 14.48
N LYS A 306 -17.56 -4.79 15.76
CA LYS A 306 -18.79 -4.26 16.35
C LYS A 306 -19.19 -2.91 15.77
N ASP A 307 -18.23 -2.08 15.39
CA ASP A 307 -18.47 -0.76 14.81
C ASP A 307 -19.09 -0.89 13.41
N ALA A 308 -18.48 -1.73 12.55
CA ALA A 308 -19.01 -2.00 11.23
C ALA A 308 -20.40 -2.67 11.30
N ARG A 309 -20.62 -3.57 12.26
CA ARG A 309 -21.93 -4.19 12.48
C ARG A 309 -23.03 -3.17 12.78
N GLN A 310 -22.75 -2.18 13.63
CA GLN A 310 -23.70 -1.11 13.92
C GLN A 310 -24.00 -0.27 12.66
N LEU A 311 -22.97 0.06 11.89
CA LEU A 311 -23.07 0.86 10.66
C LEU A 311 -23.77 0.13 9.50
N MET A 312 -23.81 -1.21 9.51
CA MET A 312 -24.54 -2.02 8.53
C MET A 312 -26.06 -2.03 8.76
N ASN A 313 -26.52 -1.71 9.97
CA ASN A 313 -27.93 -1.70 10.36
C ASN A 313 -28.58 -0.29 10.29
N LEU A 314 -27.82 0.72 9.86
CA LEU A 314 -28.22 2.11 9.64
C LEU A 314 -28.34 2.41 8.13
#